data_AF-A0A329RGL4-F1
#
_entry.id   AF-A0A329RGL4-F1
#
_cell.length_a   1.000
_cell.length_b   1.000
_cell.length_c   1.000
_cell.angle_alpha   90.00
_cell.angle_beta   90.00
_cell.angle_gamma   90.00
#
_symmetry.space_group_name_H-M   'P 1'
#
loop_
_entity.id
_entity.type
_entity.pdbx_description
1 polymer ?
#
loop_
_entity_poly.entity_id
_entity_poly.type
_entity_poly.pdbx_seq_one_letter_code
_entity_poly.pdbx_strand_id
1 'polypeptide(L)'
;MFLAAVARPRYDLRRRTYFDGKLGIWPIVERVQAQRSSANRQAGDWENKNISMNSDEYAKVLVEKVFPAIRAKWPGPKRRPVRVQHDNASPHGAVKQAAKEGGWDIRMEFQPPKSPDMNILDLGIFNAIQSVQYRQLTYEIDALWDRNDRFQHAT
;
A
#
# COMPACT_ATOMS: atom_id res chain seq x y z
N MET A 1 -1.32 8.97 5.55
CA MET A 1 -1.88 8.34 4.32
C MET A 1 -1.18 7.01 4.09
N PHE A 2 -1.82 6.04 3.46
CA PHE A 2 -1.22 4.75 3.16
C PHE A 2 -1.40 4.40 1.69
N LEU A 3 -0.41 3.71 1.12
CA LEU A 3 -0.56 2.99 -0.13
C LEU A 3 -0.77 1.51 0.20
N ALA A 4 -1.88 0.93 -0.22
CA ALA A 4 -2.16 -0.49 -0.04
C ALA A 4 -2.07 -1.22 -1.38
N ALA A 5 -1.51 -2.43 -1.37
CA ALA A 5 -1.54 -3.34 -2.50
C ALA A 5 -2.09 -4.68 -2.06
N VAL A 6 -3.11 -5.13 -2.78
CA VAL A 6 -3.73 -6.45 -2.59
C VAL A 6 -3.91 -7.14 -3.93
N ALA A 7 -4.09 -8.44 -3.87
CA ALA A 7 -4.28 -9.32 -4.99
C ALA A 7 -5.44 -10.27 -4.67
N ARG A 8 -5.97 -10.92 -5.72
CA ARG A 8 -6.96 -11.98 -5.53
C ARG A 8 -6.32 -13.16 -4.78
N PRO A 9 -6.91 -13.61 -3.65
CA PRO A 9 -6.46 -14.81 -2.96
C PRO A 9 -6.46 -16.03 -3.89
N ARG A 10 -5.44 -16.87 -3.78
CA ARG A 10 -5.31 -18.08 -4.61
C ARG A 10 -4.33 -19.08 -4.03
N TYR A 11 -4.47 -20.33 -4.44
CA TYR A 11 -3.54 -21.38 -4.05
C TYR A 11 -2.17 -21.19 -4.71
N ASP A 12 -1.10 -21.23 -3.91
CA ASP A 12 0.29 -21.23 -4.34
C ASP A 12 0.80 -22.68 -4.42
N LEU A 13 0.81 -23.24 -5.63
CA LEU A 13 1.28 -24.61 -5.85
C LEU A 13 2.76 -24.80 -5.47
N ARG A 14 3.59 -23.75 -5.61
CA ARG A 14 5.02 -23.81 -5.31
C ARG A 14 5.26 -23.91 -3.81
N ARG A 15 4.50 -23.14 -3.02
CA ARG A 15 4.60 -23.12 -1.56
C ARG A 15 3.65 -24.11 -0.87
N ARG A 16 2.75 -24.77 -1.62
CA ARG A 16 1.71 -25.67 -1.10
C ARG A 16 0.87 -25.04 0.00
N THR A 17 0.50 -23.77 -0.18
CA THR A 17 -0.29 -23.00 0.78
C THR A 17 -1.18 -22.01 0.05
N TYR A 18 -2.16 -21.43 0.74
CA TYR A 18 -2.99 -20.36 0.19
C TYR A 18 -2.29 -19.01 0.33
N PHE A 19 -2.16 -18.30 -0.79
CA PHE A 19 -1.85 -16.88 -0.79
C PHE A 19 -3.12 -16.10 -0.48
N ASP A 20 -3.09 -15.35 0.61
CA ASP A 20 -4.19 -14.55 1.15
C ASP A 20 -4.49 -13.27 0.37
N GLY A 21 -3.68 -12.95 -0.65
CA GLY A 21 -3.83 -11.75 -1.44
C GLY A 21 -3.12 -10.52 -0.88
N LYS A 22 -2.54 -10.58 0.32
CA LYS A 22 -1.91 -9.42 0.95
C LYS A 22 -0.51 -9.18 0.38
N LEU A 23 -0.30 -8.04 -0.28
CA LEU A 23 1.05 -7.64 -0.73
C LEU A 23 1.70 -6.72 0.31
N GLY A 24 1.00 -5.67 0.74
CA GLY A 24 1.46 -4.77 1.81
C GLY A 24 0.63 -3.48 1.92
N ILE A 25 0.90 -2.71 2.98
CA ILE A 25 0.33 -1.39 3.27
C ILE A 25 1.46 -0.47 3.71
N TRP A 26 1.85 0.53 2.94
CA TRP A 26 3.00 1.38 3.25
C TRP A 26 2.53 2.77 3.71
N PRO A 27 2.99 3.27 4.87
CA PRO A 27 2.71 4.63 5.30
C PRO A 27 3.47 5.60 4.41
N ILE A 28 2.79 6.67 4.02
CA ILE A 28 3.35 7.76 3.22
C ILE A 28 3.69 8.88 4.17
N VAL A 29 4.87 8.74 4.77
CA VAL A 29 5.33 9.56 5.88
C VAL A 29 6.82 9.87 5.74
N GLU A 30 7.22 10.96 6.38
CA GLU A 30 8.62 11.33 6.60
C GLU A 30 8.92 11.29 8.10
N ARG A 31 10.09 10.76 8.46
CA ARG A 31 10.54 10.69 9.85
C ARG A 31 11.30 11.97 10.20
N VAL A 32 10.74 12.77 11.09
CA VAL A 32 11.27 14.08 11.48
C VAL A 32 11.39 14.18 13.01
N GLN A 33 12.10 15.19 13.51
CA GLN A 33 12.16 15.46 14.94
C GLN A 33 11.03 16.41 15.36
N ALA A 34 10.36 16.07 16.47
CA ALA A 34 9.32 16.87 17.07
C ALA A 34 9.86 18.25 17.48
N GLN A 35 9.24 19.30 16.96
CA GLN A 35 9.69 20.68 17.22
C GLN A 35 9.14 21.24 18.54
N ARG A 36 8.08 20.63 19.09
CA ARG A 36 7.40 21.05 20.30
C ARG A 36 7.00 19.81 21.09
N SER A 37 7.07 19.92 22.42
CA SER A 37 6.50 18.91 23.29
C SER A 37 4.96 18.94 23.22
N SER A 38 4.34 17.77 23.32
CA SER A 38 2.90 17.58 23.48
C SER A 38 2.65 16.64 24.66
N ALA A 39 1.38 16.35 24.96
CA ALA A 39 1.01 15.38 25.98
C ALA A 39 1.56 13.96 25.72
N ASN A 40 1.88 13.65 24.46
CA ASN A 40 2.25 12.30 24.01
C ASN A 40 3.73 12.18 23.57
N ARG A 41 4.46 13.29 23.37
CA ARG A 41 5.84 13.28 22.87
C ARG A 41 6.63 14.51 23.32
N GLN A 42 7.93 14.38 23.55
CA GLN A 42 8.81 15.50 23.88
C GLN A 42 9.40 16.14 22.61
N ALA A 43 9.80 17.41 22.69
CA ALA A 43 10.60 18.03 21.65
C ALA A 43 11.92 17.27 21.46
N GLY A 44 12.29 17.00 20.21
CA GLY A 44 13.46 16.20 19.84
C GLY A 44 13.17 14.73 19.56
N ASP A 45 12.02 14.20 20.00
CA ASP A 45 11.63 12.82 19.71
C ASP A 45 11.39 12.63 18.20
N TRP A 46 11.77 11.46 17.68
CA TRP A 46 11.50 11.11 16.29
C TRP A 46 10.01 10.78 16.09
N GLU A 47 9.36 11.47 15.16
CA GLU A 47 7.95 11.31 14.81
C GLU A 47 7.77 11.10 13.30
N ASN A 48 6.76 10.32 12.90
CA ASN A 48 6.35 10.27 11.50
C ASN A 48 5.33 11.37 11.20
N LYS A 49 5.58 12.15 10.14
CA LYS A 49 4.63 13.13 9.59
C LYS A 49 4.13 12.70 8.23
N ASN A 50 2.84 12.94 7.98
CA ASN A 50 2.27 12.70 6.66
C ASN A 50 2.91 13.65 5.65
N ILE A 51 3.32 13.09 4.52
CA ILE A 51 3.70 13.86 3.34
C ILE A 51 2.61 13.75 2.27
N SER A 52 2.55 14.74 1.39
CA SER A 52 1.62 14.72 0.26
C SER A 52 2.07 13.70 -0.78
N MET A 53 1.12 12.94 -1.35
CA MET A 53 1.42 12.01 -2.43
C MET A 53 1.43 12.80 -3.74
N ASN A 54 2.62 13.08 -4.25
CA ASN A 54 2.81 13.54 -5.62
C ASN A 54 3.18 12.36 -6.52
N SER A 55 3.32 12.62 -7.83
CA SER A 55 3.64 11.59 -8.81
C SER A 55 4.97 10.89 -8.55
N ASP A 56 5.97 11.63 -8.06
CA ASP A 56 7.33 11.12 -7.84
C ASP A 56 7.38 10.19 -6.62
N GLU A 57 6.76 10.60 -5.51
CA GLU A 57 6.62 9.74 -4.32
C GLU A 57 5.79 8.50 -4.65
N TYR A 58 4.72 8.63 -5.45
CA TYR A 58 3.94 7.48 -5.89
C TYR A 58 4.78 6.49 -6.72
N ALA A 59 5.53 6.99 -7.72
CA ALA A 59 6.42 6.17 -8.54
C ALA A 59 7.52 5.50 -7.70
N LYS A 60 8.10 6.25 -6.75
CA LYS A 60 9.12 5.75 -5.82
C LYS A 60 8.59 4.60 -4.98
N VAL A 61 7.41 4.74 -4.38
CA VAL A 61 6.81 3.68 -3.56
C VAL A 61 6.49 2.44 -4.41
N LEU A 62 6.07 2.61 -5.66
CA LEU A 62 5.85 1.48 -6.57
C LEU A 62 7.15 0.69 -6.81
N VAL A 63 8.24 1.38 -7.14
CA VAL A 63 9.54 0.77 -7.45
C VAL A 63 10.20 0.17 -6.20
N GLU A 64 10.20 0.89 -5.08
CA GLU A 64 10.92 0.49 -3.87
C GLU A 64 10.15 -0.52 -3.02
N LYS A 65 8.81 -0.53 -3.10
CA LYS A 65 7.97 -1.32 -2.19
C LYS A 65 7.05 -2.29 -2.92
N VAL A 66 6.19 -1.79 -3.83
CA VAL A 66 5.12 -2.59 -4.43
C VAL A 66 5.67 -3.67 -5.37
N PHE A 67 6.52 -3.31 -6.32
CA PHE A 67 7.08 -4.28 -7.26
C PHE A 67 7.94 -5.34 -6.57
N PRO A 68 8.83 -5.01 -5.62
CA PRO A 68 9.52 -6.01 -4.81
C PRO A 68 8.55 -6.95 -4.06
N ALA A 69 7.49 -6.42 -3.45
CA ALA A 69 6.49 -7.22 -2.75
C ALA A 69 5.74 -8.18 -3.68
N ILE A 70 5.37 -7.73 -4.89
CA ILE A 70 4.79 -8.59 -5.93
C ILE A 70 5.78 -9.72 -6.27
N ARG A 71 7.04 -9.40 -6.55
CA ARG A 71 8.04 -10.41 -6.93
C ARG A 71 8.30 -11.43 -5.82
N ALA A 72 8.24 -10.99 -4.57
CA ALA A 72 8.46 -11.84 -3.41
C ALA A 72 7.25 -12.75 -3.13
N LYS A 73 6.02 -12.20 -3.17
CA LYS A 73 4.82 -12.89 -2.66
C LYS A 73 3.97 -13.53 -3.76
N TRP A 74 3.92 -12.97 -4.97
CA TRP A 74 3.00 -13.40 -6.02
C TRP A 74 3.18 -14.89 -6.38
N PRO A 75 2.11 -15.71 -6.29
CA PRO A 75 2.19 -17.15 -6.52
C PRO A 75 2.09 -17.53 -8.00
N GLY A 76 1.77 -16.58 -8.88
CA GLY A 76 1.63 -16.83 -10.32
C GLY A 76 2.98 -16.92 -11.04
N PRO A 77 3.01 -17.54 -12.24
CA PRO A 77 4.24 -17.73 -12.96
C PRO A 77 4.74 -16.40 -13.56
N LYS A 78 6.06 -16.17 -13.48
CA LYS A 78 6.72 -14.94 -14.00
C LYS A 78 6.43 -14.65 -15.49
N ARG A 79 6.25 -15.71 -16.29
CA ARG A 79 5.93 -15.63 -17.73
C ARG A 79 4.56 -15.01 -18.06
N ARG A 80 3.68 -14.84 -17.07
CA ARG A 80 2.39 -14.18 -17.27
C ARG A 80 2.46 -12.76 -16.71
N PRO A 81 1.96 -11.75 -17.45
CA PRO A 81 1.94 -10.39 -16.95
C PRO A 81 1.13 -10.27 -15.66
N VAL A 82 1.67 -9.55 -14.68
CA VAL A 82 0.95 -9.12 -13.48
C VAL A 82 0.37 -7.74 -13.77
N ARG A 83 -0.96 -7.61 -13.72
CA ARG A 83 -1.67 -6.35 -13.94
C ARG A 83 -1.90 -5.69 -12.59
N VAL A 84 -1.41 -4.47 -12.42
CA VAL A 84 -1.56 -3.65 -11.22
C VAL A 84 -2.53 -2.54 -11.55
N GLN A 85 -3.73 -2.64 -10.99
CA GLN A 85 -4.76 -1.63 -11.16
C GLN A 85 -4.57 -0.48 -10.16
N HIS A 86 -4.76 0.74 -10.61
CA HIS A 86 -4.83 1.95 -9.76
C HIS A 86 -5.89 2.92 -10.30
N ASP A 87 -6.36 3.84 -9.45
CA ASP A 87 -7.31 4.86 -9.86
C ASP A 87 -6.65 5.94 -10.75
N ASN A 88 -7.46 6.83 -11.30
CA ASN A 88 -7.01 7.93 -12.16
C ASN A 88 -6.71 9.23 -11.39
N ALA A 89 -6.29 9.16 -10.12
CA ALA A 89 -5.86 10.35 -9.40
C ALA A 89 -4.71 11.06 -10.16
N SER A 90 -4.63 12.39 -10.07
CA SER A 90 -3.63 13.17 -10.83
C SER A 90 -2.19 12.66 -10.68
N PRO A 91 -1.72 12.24 -9.49
CA PRO A 91 -0.38 11.66 -9.33
C PRO A 91 -0.17 10.34 -10.09
N HIS A 92 -1.24 9.57 -10.31
CA HIS A 92 -1.19 8.25 -10.93
C HIS A 92 -1.09 8.35 -12.46
N GLY A 93 -1.71 9.37 -13.07
CA GLY A 93 -1.70 9.56 -14.52
C GLY A 93 -0.31 9.76 -15.13
N ALA A 94 0.66 10.20 -14.33
CA ALA A 94 2.06 10.33 -14.72
C ALA A 94 2.81 8.99 -14.74
N VAL A 95 2.33 7.99 -13.99
CA VAL A 95 3.02 6.70 -13.85
C VAL A 95 2.46 5.68 -14.84
N LYS A 96 3.11 5.59 -16.00
CA LYS A 96 2.82 4.57 -17.04
C LYS A 96 3.80 3.40 -17.01
N GLN A 97 4.54 3.24 -15.92
CA GLN A 97 5.74 2.42 -15.89
C GLN A 97 5.39 0.92 -15.87
N ALA A 98 5.72 0.21 -16.95
CA ALA A 98 5.81 -1.24 -16.89
C ALA A 98 7.15 -1.61 -16.24
N ALA A 99 7.13 -2.45 -15.20
CA ALA A 99 8.34 -2.95 -14.58
C ALA A 99 8.68 -4.33 -15.15
N LYS A 100 9.68 -4.35 -16.05
CA LYS A 100 10.25 -5.57 -16.60
C LYS A 100 11.63 -5.81 -16.03
N GLU A 101 11.74 -6.79 -15.14
CA GLU A 101 13.00 -7.09 -14.46
C GLU A 101 13.00 -8.54 -13.97
N GLY A 102 14.13 -9.25 -14.06
CA GLY A 102 14.28 -10.60 -13.49
C GLY A 102 13.24 -11.62 -14.02
N GLY A 103 12.80 -11.44 -15.27
CA GLY A 103 11.78 -12.26 -15.94
C GLY A 103 10.33 -11.90 -15.60
N TRP A 104 10.09 -10.85 -14.80
CA TRP A 104 8.76 -10.33 -14.51
C TRP A 104 8.29 -9.35 -15.59
N ASP A 105 6.99 -9.34 -15.84
CA ASP A 105 6.30 -8.32 -16.65
C ASP A 105 5.15 -7.76 -15.81
N ILE A 106 5.38 -6.62 -15.15
CA ILE A 106 4.36 -5.94 -14.35
C ILE A 106 3.83 -4.75 -15.16
N ARG A 107 2.52 -4.68 -15.33
CA ARG A 107 1.85 -3.66 -16.15
C ARG A 107 0.87 -2.86 -15.29
N MET A 108 1.00 -1.54 -15.33
CA MET A 108 0.06 -0.62 -14.67
C MET A 108 -1.20 -0.47 -15.52
N GLU A 109 -2.36 -0.46 -14.87
CA GLU A 109 -3.66 -0.36 -15.52
C GLU A 109 -4.58 0.63 -14.81
N PHE A 110 -5.07 1.57 -15.59
CA PHE A 110 -5.99 2.59 -15.11
C PHE A 110 -7.40 2.01 -14.92
N GLN A 111 -8.00 2.32 -13.77
CA GLN A 111 -9.41 2.09 -13.53
C GLN A 111 -10.27 2.94 -14.49
N PRO A 112 -11.46 2.48 -14.90
CA PRO A 112 -12.42 3.34 -15.59
C PRO A 112 -12.75 4.59 -14.76
N PRO A 113 -12.90 5.78 -15.37
CA PRO A 113 -13.22 7.00 -14.63
C PRO A 113 -14.49 6.87 -13.79
N LYS A 114 -14.47 7.46 -12.58
CA LYS A 114 -15.62 7.52 -11.64
C LYS A 114 -16.27 6.15 -11.30
N SER A 115 -15.48 5.08 -11.28
CA SER A 115 -15.99 3.72 -11.08
C SER A 115 -15.44 3.09 -9.79
N PRO A 116 -15.69 3.66 -8.60
CA PRO A 116 -15.10 3.18 -7.33
C PRO A 116 -15.46 1.71 -7.01
N ASP A 117 -16.57 1.21 -7.55
CA ASP A 117 -16.99 -0.19 -7.54
C ASP A 117 -16.05 -1.15 -8.28
N MET A 118 -15.13 -0.62 -9.08
CA MET A 118 -14.10 -1.37 -9.81
C MET A 118 -12.76 -1.44 -9.07
N ASN A 119 -12.66 -0.92 -7.84
CA ASN A 119 -11.45 -0.96 -7.01
C ASN A 119 -11.70 -1.68 -5.69
N ILE A 120 -11.03 -2.83 -5.52
CA ILE A 120 -11.16 -3.67 -4.33
C ILE A 120 -10.68 -2.97 -3.04
N LEU A 121 -9.76 -2.00 -3.17
CA LEU A 121 -9.27 -1.23 -2.03
C LEU A 121 -10.38 -0.35 -1.45
N ASP A 122 -11.14 0.33 -2.31
CA ASP A 122 -12.25 1.19 -1.92
C ASP A 122 -13.43 0.37 -1.40
N LEU A 123 -13.76 -0.75 -2.06
CA LEU A 123 -14.88 -1.59 -1.65
C LEU A 123 -14.67 -2.30 -0.31
N GLY A 124 -13.45 -2.81 -0.08
CA GLY A 124 -13.17 -3.70 1.05
C GLY A 124 -12.20 -3.10 2.06
N ILE A 125 -10.95 -2.91 1.64
CA ILE A 125 -9.82 -2.69 2.56
C ILE A 125 -9.95 -1.36 3.31
N PHE A 126 -10.17 -0.25 2.61
CA PHE A 126 -10.26 1.06 3.24
C PHE A 126 -11.51 1.19 4.10
N ASN A 127 -12.64 0.65 3.66
CA ASN A 127 -13.85 0.57 4.48
C ASN A 127 -13.61 -0.22 5.78
N ALA A 128 -12.91 -1.35 5.70
CA ALA A 128 -12.57 -2.16 6.87
C ALA A 128 -11.64 -1.40 7.84
N ILE A 129 -10.58 -0.76 7.32
CA ILE A 129 -9.65 0.04 8.12
C ILE A 129 -10.36 1.20 8.80
N GLN A 130 -11.18 1.96 8.05
CA GLN A 130 -11.96 3.07 8.60
C GLN A 130 -12.92 2.60 9.69
N SER A 131 -13.60 1.46 9.50
CA SER A 131 -14.51 0.92 10.52
C SER A 131 -13.82 0.62 11.86
N VAL A 132 -12.55 0.20 11.82
CA VAL A 132 -11.73 -0.02 13.02
C VAL A 132 -11.28 1.32 13.62
N GLN A 133 -10.90 2.28 12.79
CA GLN A 133 -10.51 3.62 13.23
C GLN A 133 -11.66 4.34 13.97
N TYR A 134 -12.92 4.18 13.52
CA TYR A 134 -14.08 4.76 14.20
C TYR A 134 -14.29 4.22 15.62
N ARG A 135 -13.83 2.99 15.92
CA ARG A 135 -14.02 2.34 17.23
C ARG A 135 -12.92 2.68 18.23
N GLN A 136 -11.80 3.23 17.77
CA GLN A 136 -10.62 3.46 18.62
C GLN A 136 -9.94 4.76 18.22
N LEU A 137 -9.96 5.76 19.10
CA LEU A 137 -9.32 7.04 18.86
C LEU A 137 -7.81 6.86 18.63
N THR A 138 -7.31 7.40 17.52
CA THR A 138 -5.88 7.58 17.23
C THR A 138 -5.60 9.06 17.15
N TYR A 139 -4.62 9.53 17.91
CA TYR A 139 -4.21 10.93 17.91
C TYR A 139 -2.91 11.16 17.16
N GLU A 140 -2.22 10.09 16.77
CA GLU A 140 -0.88 10.14 16.17
C GLU A 140 -0.77 9.16 14.99
N ILE A 141 0.07 9.53 14.03
CA ILE A 141 0.31 8.73 12.81
C ILE A 141 0.98 7.41 13.15
N ASP A 142 1.87 7.38 14.14
CA ASP A 142 2.54 6.15 14.59
C ASP A 142 1.54 5.15 15.16
N ALA A 143 0.61 5.62 16.02
CA ALA A 143 -0.47 4.78 16.53
C ALA A 143 -1.41 4.27 15.42
N LEU A 144 -1.61 5.06 14.35
CA LEU A 144 -2.36 4.65 13.17
C LEU A 144 -1.62 3.57 12.38
N TRP A 145 -0.31 3.72 12.25
CA TRP A 145 0.57 2.75 11.58
C TRP A 145 0.60 1.43 12.33
N ASP A 146 0.90 1.42 13.63
CA ASP A 146 1.01 0.20 14.43
C ASP A 146 -0.28 -0.65 14.39
N ARG A 147 -1.44 0.02 14.26
CA ARG A 147 -2.73 -0.67 14.10
C ARG A 147 -2.91 -1.24 12.69
N ASN A 148 -2.48 -0.51 11.66
CA ASN A 148 -2.56 -0.96 10.28
C ASN A 148 -1.52 -2.04 9.94
N ASP A 149 -0.37 -2.05 10.63
CA ASP A 149 0.66 -3.07 10.48
C ASP A 149 0.14 -4.46 10.90
N ARG A 150 -0.73 -4.51 11.91
CA ARG A 150 -1.44 -5.75 12.28
C ARG A 150 -2.28 -6.31 11.12
N PHE A 151 -2.81 -5.49 10.22
CA PHE A 151 -3.53 -6.01 9.04
C PHE A 151 -2.60 -6.73 8.05
N GLN A 152 -1.33 -6.31 7.95
CA GLN A 152 -0.35 -6.98 7.11
C GLN A 152 0.04 -8.37 7.64
N HIS A 153 0.08 -8.51 8.97
CA HIS A 153 0.65 -9.67 9.66
C HIS A 153 -0.38 -10.58 10.34
N ALA A 154 -1.66 -10.18 10.38
CA ALA A 154 -2.74 -11.06 10.82
C ALA A 154 -2.84 -12.26 9.88
N THR A 155 -2.59 -13.45 10.43
CA THR A 155 -2.65 -14.75 9.77
C THR A 155 -4.06 -15.31 9.76
#